data_AF-A0A956IZA8-F1
#
_entry.id   AF-A0A956IZA8-F1
#
_cell.length_a   1.000
_cell.length_b   1.000
_cell.length_c   1.000
_cell.angle_alpha   90.00
_cell.angle_beta   90.00
_cell.angle_gamma   90.00
#
_symmetry.space_group_name_H-M   'P 1'
#
loop_
_entity.id
_entity.type
_entity.pdbx_description
1 polymer ?
#
loop_
_entity_poly.entity_id
_entity_poly.type
_entity_poly.pdbx_seq_one_letter_code
_entity_poly.pdbx_strand_id
1 'polypeptide(L)'
;FASISGADIGSSEAKGSQDLKLFLDYAERGAIALTGEARIDMSQDRFGSPLEREVCLGLRGLGHTVHTQVGVAGYRVDLAIVDPAAPGRYLVGIECDGAMYHSAKVARDRDRIRGTVLERLGWQLRRVWSSDWWLDSKRELTRLHEAIVELKAQSAEAAQSLVPPTEDTPSAEQAPTPAADEAAPAPTTEEVAPVSKAPPTLVGDEPAPAGATVLMPAPGEQAAAGSLGAVRETYVVTKLKLRQVEGDAFYEQDAELVADITRIIHTESPVSMELLTKRLLGAWPQSRVTSRVSQRVNELVDRVVQASPMEAEGNVLYRHGDPLHQLTRYRPLTEPDGRELSDVPVLELAAAALAVLQRDISLPREELAKQTALEMGLSRSGKTLNQLCDQAVEVLLSRGKARLHEGQIVLV
;
A
#
# COMPACT_ATOMS: atom_id res chain seq x y z
N PHE A 1 -19.41 11.73 -34.22
CA PHE A 1 -18.07 12.33 -34.30
C PHE A 1 -18.11 13.63 -33.50
N ALA A 2 -17.41 13.70 -32.36
CA ALA A 2 -17.30 14.95 -31.58
C ALA A 2 -16.15 15.78 -32.15
N SER A 3 -16.41 17.05 -32.48
CA SER A 3 -15.49 17.96 -33.19
C SER A 3 -14.67 18.82 -32.22
N ILE A 4 -14.10 18.21 -31.18
CA ILE A 4 -13.26 18.91 -30.20
C ILE A 4 -11.85 18.33 -30.19
N SER A 5 -10.86 19.19 -30.43
CA SER A 5 -9.42 18.87 -30.41
C SER A 5 -8.75 19.40 -29.14
N GLY A 6 -7.55 18.92 -28.81
CA GLY A 6 -6.78 19.45 -27.67
C GLY A 6 -6.44 20.94 -27.81
N ALA A 7 -6.40 21.47 -29.03
CA ALA A 7 -6.19 22.89 -29.31
C ALA A 7 -7.39 23.78 -28.95
N ASP A 8 -8.60 23.20 -28.87
CA ASP A 8 -9.82 23.93 -28.52
C ASP A 8 -9.97 24.11 -26.99
N ILE A 9 -9.13 23.44 -26.20
CA ILE A 9 -9.07 23.61 -24.75
C ILE A 9 -8.09 24.73 -24.41
N GLY A 10 -8.64 25.87 -23.99
CA GLY A 10 -7.86 27.03 -23.54
C GLY A 10 -6.95 26.71 -22.34
N SER A 11 -5.92 27.55 -22.14
CA SER A 11 -5.00 27.41 -21.00
C SER A 11 -5.73 27.61 -19.67
N SER A 12 -5.96 26.53 -18.94
CA SER A 12 -6.63 26.52 -17.64
C SER A 12 -5.70 25.94 -16.57
N GLU A 13 -5.68 26.54 -15.38
CA GLU A 13 -4.95 26.00 -14.22
C GLU A 13 -5.67 24.80 -13.57
N ALA A 14 -6.92 24.54 -13.96
CA ALA A 14 -7.66 23.40 -13.47
C ALA A 14 -7.10 22.09 -14.05
N LYS A 15 -6.60 21.22 -13.17
CA LYS A 15 -6.01 19.92 -13.50
C LYS A 15 -6.87 19.08 -14.47
N GLY A 16 -8.19 19.05 -14.27
CA GLY A 16 -9.10 18.30 -15.13
C GLY A 16 -9.12 18.77 -16.59
N SER A 17 -8.96 20.08 -16.83
CA SER A 17 -8.87 20.63 -18.18
C SER A 17 -7.54 20.28 -18.86
N GLN A 18 -6.45 20.20 -18.09
CA GLN A 18 -5.13 19.80 -18.58
C GLN A 18 -5.10 18.31 -18.92
N ASP A 19 -5.67 17.46 -18.07
CA ASP A 19 -5.76 16.02 -18.29
C ASP A 19 -6.64 15.69 -19.52
N LEU A 20 -7.75 16.42 -19.70
CA LEU A 20 -8.61 16.26 -20.88
C LEU A 20 -7.91 16.69 -22.17
N LYS A 21 -7.13 17.77 -22.13
CA LYS A 21 -6.32 18.22 -23.28
C LYS A 21 -5.29 17.17 -23.69
N LEU A 22 -4.51 16.65 -22.73
CA LEU A 22 -3.54 15.58 -22.97
C LEU A 22 -4.18 14.31 -23.53
N PHE A 23 -5.39 13.97 -23.06
CA PHE A 23 -6.15 12.84 -23.58
C PHE A 23 -6.59 13.03 -25.03
N LEU A 24 -7.09 14.21 -25.40
CA LEU A 24 -7.50 14.52 -26.77
C LEU A 24 -6.30 14.56 -27.72
N ASP A 25 -5.19 15.16 -27.30
CA ASP A 25 -3.95 15.18 -28.07
C ASP A 25 -3.42 13.75 -28.31
N TYR A 26 -3.50 12.88 -27.30
CA TYR A 26 -3.17 11.45 -27.45
C TYR A 26 -4.11 10.72 -28.40
N ALA A 27 -5.41 10.95 -28.31
CA ALA A 27 -6.39 10.31 -29.19
C ALA A 27 -6.20 10.70 -30.66
N GLU A 28 -5.69 11.91 -30.92
CA GLU A 28 -5.46 12.43 -32.27
C GLU A 28 -4.09 12.06 -32.85
N ARG A 29 -3.02 12.11 -32.05
CA ARG A 29 -1.63 11.96 -32.51
C ARG A 29 -0.93 10.69 -31.99
N GLY A 30 -1.67 9.85 -31.27
CA GLY A 30 -1.14 8.64 -30.64
C GLY A 30 -0.07 8.93 -29.59
N ALA A 31 0.77 7.94 -29.28
CA ALA A 31 1.80 8.04 -28.24
C ALA A 31 2.81 9.19 -28.42
N ILE A 32 2.93 9.74 -29.64
CA ILE A 32 3.79 10.89 -29.95
C ILE A 32 3.31 12.15 -29.22
N ALA A 33 2.00 12.32 -29.01
CA ALA A 33 1.42 13.49 -28.35
C ALA A 33 1.82 13.64 -26.87
N LEU A 34 2.00 12.51 -26.15
CA LEU A 34 2.48 12.51 -24.77
C LEU A 34 3.94 12.93 -24.62
N THR A 35 4.71 12.93 -25.72
CA THR A 35 6.17 13.13 -25.68
C THR A 35 6.61 14.55 -26.02
N GLY A 36 5.79 15.32 -26.73
CA GLY A 36 6.07 16.72 -27.05
C GLY A 36 5.85 17.69 -25.88
N GLU A 37 4.98 17.33 -24.93
CA GLU A 37 4.55 18.22 -23.84
C GLU A 37 4.64 17.60 -22.45
N ALA A 38 5.12 16.36 -22.32
CA ALA A 38 5.63 15.88 -21.04
C ALA A 38 6.89 16.69 -20.68
N ARG A 39 6.67 17.85 -20.08
CA ARG A 39 7.57 18.42 -19.09
C ARG A 39 7.69 17.40 -17.97
N ILE A 40 8.50 16.36 -18.20
CA ILE A 40 9.07 15.57 -17.13
C ILE A 40 9.91 16.59 -16.38
N ASP A 41 9.41 16.97 -15.20
CA ASP A 41 10.16 17.83 -14.30
C ASP A 41 11.45 17.11 -13.92
N MET A 42 12.53 17.44 -14.63
CA MET A 42 13.88 16.93 -14.42
C MET A 42 14.43 17.29 -13.03
N SER A 43 13.69 18.07 -12.22
CA SER A 43 14.13 18.52 -10.91
C SER A 43 13.84 17.54 -9.76
N GLN A 44 13.14 16.42 -9.99
CA GLN A 44 12.92 15.40 -8.95
C GLN A 44 13.01 13.97 -9.49
N ASP A 45 14.22 13.45 -9.64
CA ASP A 45 14.43 12.00 -9.79
C ASP A 45 13.74 11.27 -8.64
N ARG A 46 12.97 10.23 -8.96
CA ARG A 46 12.34 9.36 -7.97
C ARG A 46 12.90 7.95 -8.10
N PHE A 47 13.54 7.46 -7.06
CA PHE A 47 14.11 6.12 -7.00
C PHE A 47 13.32 5.26 -6.01
N GLY A 48 12.97 4.04 -6.42
CA GLY A 48 12.36 3.03 -5.56
C GLY A 48 13.38 2.29 -4.68
N SER A 49 14.66 2.33 -5.04
CA SER A 49 15.73 1.63 -4.33
C SER A 49 17.12 2.30 -4.49
N PRO A 50 18.07 2.02 -3.58
CA PRO A 50 19.47 2.47 -3.73
C PRO A 50 20.13 1.95 -5.02
N LEU A 51 19.80 0.72 -5.42
CA LEU A 51 20.28 0.12 -6.67
C LEU A 51 19.88 0.98 -7.88
N GLU A 52 18.60 1.36 -8.00
CA GLU A 52 18.14 2.22 -9.09
C GLU A 52 18.90 3.55 -9.14
N ARG A 53 19.18 4.13 -7.97
CA ARG A 53 19.95 5.37 -7.87
C ARG A 53 21.38 5.18 -8.36
N GLU A 54 22.06 4.13 -7.92
CA GLU A 54 23.44 3.84 -8.31
C GLU A 54 23.57 3.54 -9.81
N VAL A 55 22.67 2.72 -10.35
CA VAL A 55 22.60 2.40 -11.77
C VAL A 55 22.33 3.67 -12.58
N CYS A 56 21.37 4.50 -12.15
CA CYS A 56 21.04 5.75 -12.83
C CYS A 56 22.24 6.71 -12.87
N LEU A 57 22.88 6.94 -11.72
CA LEU A 57 24.05 7.82 -11.63
C LEU A 57 25.24 7.27 -12.43
N GLY A 58 25.48 5.96 -12.38
CA GLY A 58 26.53 5.31 -13.16
C GLY A 58 26.33 5.49 -14.66
N LEU A 59 25.12 5.26 -15.17
CA LEU A 59 24.80 5.42 -16.59
C LEU A 59 24.84 6.89 -17.04
N ARG A 60 24.40 7.82 -16.20
CA ARG A 60 24.55 9.26 -16.46
C ARG A 60 26.02 9.68 -16.50
N GLY A 61 26.84 9.15 -15.61
CA GLY A 61 28.29 9.36 -15.59
C GLY A 61 28.98 8.87 -16.88
N LEU A 62 28.40 7.88 -17.56
CA LEU A 62 28.84 7.37 -18.86
C LEU A 62 28.22 8.12 -20.06
N GLY A 63 27.50 9.22 -19.83
CA GLY A 63 26.96 10.08 -20.89
C GLY A 63 25.60 9.65 -21.44
N HIS A 64 24.85 8.80 -20.74
CA HIS A 64 23.48 8.47 -21.13
C HIS A 64 22.46 9.42 -20.49
N THR A 65 21.44 9.79 -21.27
CA THR A 65 20.26 10.48 -20.74
C THR A 65 19.28 9.44 -20.18
N VAL A 66 19.03 9.50 -18.88
CA VAL A 66 18.23 8.50 -18.14
C VAL A 66 17.06 9.20 -17.45
N HIS A 67 15.84 8.72 -17.72
CA HIS A 67 14.62 9.16 -17.03
C HIS A 67 14.17 8.10 -16.02
N THR A 68 13.69 8.53 -14.85
CA THR A 68 13.23 7.63 -13.79
C THR A 68 11.72 7.43 -13.83
N GLN A 69 11.23 6.23 -13.48
CA GLN A 69 9.81 5.95 -13.18
C GLN A 69 8.84 6.26 -14.34
N VAL A 70 9.24 5.89 -15.56
CA VAL A 70 8.52 6.17 -16.81
C VAL A 70 7.34 5.20 -16.97
N GLY A 71 6.13 5.74 -17.10
CA GLY A 71 4.89 4.97 -17.30
C GLY A 71 3.69 5.55 -16.54
N VAL A 72 2.54 4.88 -16.62
CA VAL A 72 1.26 5.31 -16.03
C VAL A 72 0.59 4.18 -15.26
N ALA A 73 -0.24 4.54 -14.26
CA ALA A 73 -1.15 3.62 -13.56
C ALA A 73 -0.58 2.24 -13.15
N GLY A 74 0.50 2.23 -12.35
CA GLY A 74 1.07 0.99 -11.78
C GLY A 74 1.99 0.19 -12.70
N TYR A 75 2.05 0.53 -13.99
CA TYR A 75 2.99 -0.02 -14.97
C TYR A 75 4.05 1.03 -15.29
N ARG A 76 5.16 0.98 -14.55
CA ARG A 76 6.31 1.89 -14.73
C ARG A 76 7.58 1.08 -14.91
N VAL A 77 8.46 1.60 -15.75
CA VAL A 77 9.84 1.17 -15.88
C VAL A 77 10.69 1.98 -14.90
N ASP A 78 11.59 1.31 -14.18
CA ASP A 78 12.36 1.94 -13.10
C ASP A 78 13.27 3.03 -13.66
N LEU A 79 14.03 2.72 -14.73
CA LEU A 79 14.83 3.67 -15.50
C LEU A 79 14.62 3.49 -17.00
N ALA A 80 14.61 4.56 -17.78
CA ALA A 80 14.50 4.50 -19.23
C ALA A 80 15.59 5.34 -19.90
N ILE A 81 16.29 4.74 -20.87
CA ILE A 81 17.34 5.40 -21.64
C ILE A 81 16.72 6.08 -22.84
N VAL A 82 16.95 7.37 -23.01
CA VAL A 82 16.48 8.14 -24.17
C VAL A 82 17.32 7.76 -25.40
N ASP A 83 16.65 7.57 -26.53
CA ASP A 83 17.31 7.34 -27.82
C ASP A 83 17.81 8.66 -28.42
N PRO A 84 19.13 8.87 -28.60
CA PRO A 84 19.64 10.07 -29.24
C PRO A 84 19.30 10.18 -30.74
N ALA A 85 19.12 9.04 -31.43
CA ALA A 85 18.81 9.00 -32.86
C ALA A 85 17.33 9.34 -33.15
N ALA A 86 16.47 9.23 -32.13
CA ALA A 86 15.05 9.58 -32.22
C ALA A 86 14.57 10.21 -30.90
N PRO A 87 14.84 11.52 -30.70
CA PRO A 87 14.39 12.24 -29.52
C PRO A 87 12.86 12.16 -29.38
N GLY A 88 12.37 11.63 -28.26
CA GLY A 88 10.94 11.39 -28.01
C GLY A 88 10.58 9.92 -27.80
N ARG A 89 11.47 8.98 -28.16
CA ARG A 89 11.36 7.56 -27.77
C ARG A 89 12.44 7.12 -26.79
N TYR A 90 12.13 6.05 -26.08
CA TYR A 90 13.08 5.35 -25.24
C TYR A 90 13.72 4.21 -26.03
N LEU A 91 15.04 4.07 -25.86
CA LEU A 91 15.83 3.02 -26.47
C LEU A 91 15.62 1.70 -25.72
N VAL A 92 15.74 1.76 -24.40
CA VAL A 92 15.66 0.58 -23.53
C VAL A 92 15.18 0.98 -22.15
N GLY A 93 14.32 0.14 -21.57
CA GLY A 93 13.93 0.20 -20.18
C GLY A 93 14.86 -0.67 -19.34
N ILE A 94 15.25 -0.18 -18.17
CA ILE A 94 16.04 -0.92 -17.20
C ILE A 94 15.15 -1.21 -16.01
N GLU A 95 15.01 -2.49 -15.71
CA GLU A 95 14.40 -2.95 -14.47
C GLU A 95 15.49 -3.27 -13.47
N CYS A 96 15.44 -2.60 -12.33
CA CYS A 96 16.26 -2.97 -11.18
C CYS A 96 15.40 -3.87 -10.30
N ASP A 97 15.97 -4.96 -9.81
CA ASP A 97 15.33 -5.71 -8.74
C ASP A 97 15.35 -4.89 -7.43
N GLY A 98 14.33 -4.06 -7.26
CA GLY A 98 14.16 -3.28 -6.04
C GLY A 98 13.89 -4.17 -4.82
N ALA A 99 14.80 -4.13 -3.84
CA ALA A 99 14.69 -4.32 -2.38
C ALA A 99 13.72 -5.37 -1.77
N MET A 100 13.15 -6.30 -2.53
CA MET A 100 12.25 -7.37 -2.06
C MET A 100 12.85 -8.76 -2.32
N TYR A 101 14.17 -8.88 -2.26
CA TYR A 101 14.84 -9.99 -2.94
C TYR A 101 14.58 -11.39 -2.33
N HIS A 102 13.83 -11.53 -1.23
CA HIS A 102 13.46 -12.87 -0.71
C HIS A 102 12.01 -13.07 -0.25
N SER A 103 11.08 -12.09 -0.32
CA SER A 103 9.72 -12.34 0.20
C SER A 103 8.75 -12.89 -0.86
N ALA A 104 8.60 -14.22 -0.78
CA ALA A 104 7.42 -15.01 -1.14
C ALA A 104 7.11 -15.29 -2.61
N LYS A 105 6.71 -16.55 -2.82
CA LYS A 105 6.41 -17.27 -4.06
C LYS A 105 5.36 -16.60 -4.97
N VAL A 106 4.64 -15.58 -4.49
CA VAL A 106 3.56 -14.85 -5.21
C VAL A 106 4.06 -13.54 -5.86
N ALA A 107 5.15 -12.94 -5.37
CA ALA A 107 5.71 -11.72 -5.97
C ALA A 107 6.32 -11.97 -7.36
N ARG A 108 6.88 -13.17 -7.57
CA ARG A 108 7.49 -13.56 -8.85
C ARG A 108 6.49 -13.64 -10.00
N ASP A 109 5.27 -14.10 -9.73
CA ASP A 109 4.24 -14.18 -10.78
C ASP A 109 3.80 -12.78 -11.21
N ARG A 110 3.65 -11.84 -10.26
CA ARG A 110 3.31 -10.45 -10.55
C ARG A 110 4.43 -9.71 -11.28
N ASP A 111 5.69 -9.90 -10.88
CA ASP A 111 6.83 -9.26 -11.53
C ASP A 111 7.07 -9.84 -12.93
N ARG A 112 6.87 -11.17 -13.09
CA ARG A 112 6.90 -11.82 -14.41
C ARG A 112 5.79 -11.29 -15.31
N ILE A 113 4.57 -11.16 -14.79
CA ILE A 113 3.44 -10.58 -15.54
C ILE A 113 3.72 -9.12 -15.89
N ARG A 114 4.30 -8.33 -14.98
CA ARG A 114 4.65 -6.92 -15.24
C ARG A 114 5.64 -6.80 -16.40
N GLY A 115 6.74 -7.56 -16.34
CA GLY A 115 7.73 -7.60 -17.44
C GLY A 115 7.08 -7.98 -18.77
N THR A 116 6.25 -9.04 -18.77
CA THR A 116 5.52 -9.47 -19.98
C THR A 116 4.55 -8.40 -20.49
N VAL A 117 3.88 -7.65 -19.62
CA VAL A 117 2.98 -6.55 -20.03
C VAL A 117 3.77 -5.40 -20.64
N LEU A 118 4.88 -4.99 -20.02
CA LEU A 118 5.73 -3.91 -20.52
C LEU A 118 6.36 -4.28 -21.87
N GLU A 119 6.83 -5.51 -22.03
CA GLU A 119 7.33 -6.03 -23.31
C GLU A 119 6.25 -6.02 -24.40
N ARG A 120 5.01 -6.43 -24.06
CA ARG A 120 3.86 -6.34 -24.99
C ARG A 120 3.51 -4.90 -25.38
N LEU A 121 3.82 -3.93 -24.52
CA LEU A 121 3.67 -2.50 -24.82
C LEU A 121 4.84 -1.93 -25.63
N GLY A 122 5.79 -2.77 -26.05
CA GLY A 122 6.90 -2.41 -26.93
C GLY A 122 8.18 -2.02 -26.19
N TRP A 123 8.27 -2.22 -24.87
CA TRP A 123 9.51 -1.99 -24.13
C TRP A 123 10.52 -3.10 -24.37
N GLN A 124 11.74 -2.73 -24.75
CA GLN A 124 12.90 -3.58 -24.58
C GLN A 124 13.40 -3.44 -23.14
N LEU A 125 13.33 -4.50 -22.35
CA LEU A 125 13.73 -4.47 -20.94
C LEU A 125 15.09 -5.13 -20.72
N ARG A 126 15.93 -4.50 -19.91
CA ARG A 126 17.18 -5.05 -19.40
C ARG A 126 17.13 -5.08 -17.89
N ARG A 127 17.36 -6.26 -17.32
CA ARG A 127 17.32 -6.44 -15.87
C ARG A 127 18.70 -6.29 -15.26
N VAL A 128 18.78 -5.54 -14.18
CA VAL A 128 19.93 -5.48 -13.27
C VAL A 128 19.56 -6.19 -11.99
N TRP A 129 20.43 -7.08 -11.52
CA TRP A 129 20.25 -7.81 -10.28
C TRP A 129 21.13 -7.23 -9.18
N SER A 130 20.54 -6.99 -8.02
CA SER A 130 21.13 -6.49 -6.79
C SER A 130 22.28 -7.38 -6.32
N SER A 131 22.15 -8.70 -6.52
CA SER A 131 23.19 -9.67 -6.17
C SER A 131 24.44 -9.51 -7.05
N ASP A 132 24.26 -9.37 -8.36
CA ASP A 132 25.37 -9.20 -9.31
C ASP A 132 26.00 -7.82 -9.14
N TRP A 133 25.16 -6.79 -8.94
CA TRP A 133 25.61 -5.42 -8.68
C TRP A 133 26.38 -5.29 -7.37
N TRP A 134 25.98 -6.00 -6.31
CA TRP A 134 26.69 -6.01 -5.04
C TRP A 134 28.06 -6.70 -5.15
N LEU A 135 28.16 -7.78 -5.93
CA LEU A 135 29.41 -8.51 -6.14
C LEU A 135 30.42 -7.69 -6.95
N ASP A 136 29.99 -7.08 -8.05
CA ASP A 136 30.85 -6.24 -8.88
C ASP A 136 30.04 -5.21 -9.69
N SER A 137 29.71 -4.09 -9.05
CA SER A 137 28.95 -3.00 -9.67
C SER A 137 29.64 -2.39 -10.88
N LYS A 138 30.98 -2.34 -10.88
CA LYS A 138 31.73 -1.80 -12.02
C LYS A 138 31.56 -2.69 -13.23
N ARG A 139 31.73 -4.00 -13.07
CA ARG A 139 31.54 -4.96 -14.15
C ARG A 139 30.12 -4.95 -14.70
N GLU A 140 29.11 -4.96 -13.83
CA GLU A 140 27.71 -4.94 -14.28
C GLU A 140 27.34 -3.61 -14.96
N LEU A 141 27.86 -2.48 -14.46
CA LEU A 141 27.70 -1.19 -15.13
C LEU A 141 28.36 -1.17 -16.52
N THR A 142 29.57 -1.72 -16.65
CA THR A 142 30.25 -1.84 -17.96
C THR A 142 29.44 -2.70 -18.92
N ARG A 143 28.99 -3.88 -18.47
CA ARG A 143 28.17 -4.79 -19.27
C ARG A 143 26.86 -4.13 -19.73
N LEU A 144 26.21 -3.38 -18.84
CA LEU A 144 24.98 -2.66 -19.17
C LEU A 144 25.24 -1.53 -20.16
N HIS A 145 26.34 -0.80 -20.00
CA HIS A 145 26.77 0.26 -20.91
C HIS A 145 27.04 -0.28 -22.32
N GLU A 146 27.83 -1.35 -22.45
CA GLU A 146 28.13 -1.98 -23.74
C GLU A 146 26.86 -2.39 -24.47
N ALA A 147 25.90 -2.99 -23.76
CA ALA A 147 24.61 -3.36 -24.32
C ALA A 147 23.79 -2.14 -24.79
N ILE A 148 23.81 -1.03 -24.06
CA ILE A 148 23.13 0.20 -24.47
C ILE A 148 23.80 0.79 -25.72
N VAL A 149 25.13 0.73 -25.81
CA VAL A 149 25.87 1.21 -26.99
C VAL A 149 25.54 0.39 -28.22
N GLU A 150 25.45 -0.94 -28.09
CA GLU A 150 25.04 -1.82 -29.18
C GLU A 150 23.60 -1.50 -29.65
N LEU A 151 22.66 -1.33 -28.72
CA LEU A 151 21.29 -0.93 -29.05
C LEU A 151 21.22 0.44 -29.72
N LYS A 152 22.06 1.40 -29.29
CA LYS A 152 22.17 2.71 -29.95
C LYS A 152 22.63 2.57 -31.40
N ALA A 153 23.62 1.71 -31.67
CA ALA A 153 24.11 1.47 -33.04
C ALA A 153 23.01 0.86 -33.91
N GLN A 154 22.30 -0.16 -33.42
CA GLN A 154 21.18 -0.78 -34.14
C GLN A 154 20.03 0.21 -34.40
N SER A 155 19.71 1.08 -33.44
CA SER A 155 18.68 2.11 -33.63
C SER A 155 19.10 3.17 -34.64
N ALA A 156 20.38 3.56 -34.66
CA ALA A 156 20.92 4.49 -35.65
C ALA A 156 20.92 3.89 -37.08
N GLU A 157 21.28 2.62 -37.24
CA GLU A 157 21.20 1.91 -38.52
C GLU A 157 19.75 1.77 -39.01
N ALA A 158 18.82 1.42 -38.12
CA ALA A 158 17.39 1.35 -38.45
C ALA A 158 16.83 2.72 -38.85
N ALA A 159 17.26 3.81 -38.20
CA ALA A 159 16.87 5.17 -38.55
C ALA A 159 17.45 5.61 -39.90
N GLN A 160 18.65 5.16 -40.26
CA GLN A 160 19.29 5.45 -41.55
C GLN A 160 18.69 4.64 -42.70
N SER A 161 18.20 3.41 -42.45
CA SER A 161 17.51 2.58 -43.47
C SER A 161 16.10 3.06 -43.82
N LEU A 162 15.50 3.96 -43.03
CA LEU A 162 14.17 4.55 -43.28
C LEU A 162 14.24 5.84 -44.10
N VAL A 163 15.43 6.34 -44.42
CA VAL A 163 15.61 7.46 -45.36
C VAL A 163 15.80 6.87 -46.77
N PRO A 164 14.84 7.00 -47.70
CA PRO A 164 15.07 6.60 -49.08
C PRO A 164 16.20 7.46 -49.68
N PRO A 165 17.05 6.91 -50.57
CA PRO A 165 17.99 7.73 -51.32
C PRO A 165 17.21 8.78 -52.10
N THR A 166 17.60 10.03 -51.91
CA THR A 166 17.11 11.15 -52.72
C THR A 166 17.72 11.01 -54.10
N GLU A 167 16.90 10.68 -55.09
CA GLU A 167 17.19 10.97 -56.49
C GLU A 167 16.04 11.79 -57.11
N ASP A 168 16.44 12.71 -57.96
CA ASP A 168 15.74 13.88 -58.48
C ASP A 168 14.48 13.60 -59.34
N THR A 169 13.46 14.46 -59.14
CA THR A 169 12.37 15.02 -60.00
C THR A 169 12.03 14.45 -61.41
N PRO A 170 10.86 14.75 -62.04
CA PRO A 170 9.57 15.31 -61.55
C PRO A 170 8.27 14.71 -62.21
N SER A 171 7.11 15.19 -61.72
CA SER A 171 5.92 15.63 -62.51
C SER A 171 4.80 14.65 -62.94
N ALA A 172 3.58 14.99 -62.46
CA ALA A 172 2.23 14.79 -63.04
C ALA A 172 1.73 13.33 -63.21
N GLU A 173 0.45 12.95 -63.13
CA GLU A 173 -0.85 13.62 -63.17
C GLU A 173 -1.92 12.61 -62.70
N GLN A 174 -2.90 13.09 -61.92
CA GLN A 174 -4.32 12.68 -61.81
C GLN A 174 -4.79 11.20 -61.68
N ALA A 175 -5.78 11.06 -60.78
CA ALA A 175 -6.63 9.89 -60.51
C ALA A 175 -7.51 9.47 -61.72
N PRO A 176 -8.17 8.29 -61.69
CA PRO A 176 -9.50 8.21 -61.05
C PRO A 176 -9.87 6.87 -60.37
N THR A 177 -10.90 6.90 -59.52
CA THR A 177 -11.71 5.75 -59.02
C THR A 177 -12.73 5.31 -60.10
N PRO A 178 -13.33 4.09 -60.10
CA PRO A 178 -14.51 3.80 -59.24
C PRO A 178 -14.85 2.32 -58.86
N ALA A 179 -15.62 2.19 -57.77
CA ALA A 179 -16.81 1.36 -57.47
C ALA A 179 -16.93 -0.20 -57.61
N ALA A 180 -17.41 -0.80 -56.50
CA ALA A 180 -18.45 -1.86 -56.26
C ALA A 180 -18.31 -3.25 -56.95
N ASP A 181 -18.70 -4.41 -56.38
CA ASP A 181 -19.93 -4.76 -55.65
C ASP A 181 -19.88 -6.18 -54.96
N GLU A 182 -20.75 -6.39 -53.95
CA GLU A 182 -21.48 -7.59 -53.41
C GLU A 182 -20.92 -9.05 -53.52
N ALA A 183 -21.20 -10.05 -52.63
CA ALA A 183 -22.33 -10.36 -51.74
C ALA A 183 -21.97 -11.39 -50.63
N ALA A 184 -22.82 -11.48 -49.60
CA ALA A 184 -22.82 -12.43 -48.45
C ALA A 184 -23.42 -13.83 -48.82
N PRO A 185 -23.63 -14.84 -47.91
CA PRO A 185 -24.44 -14.75 -46.67
C PRO A 185 -23.99 -15.63 -45.44
N ALA A 186 -24.71 -15.44 -44.31
CA ALA A 186 -24.71 -16.20 -43.03
C ALA A 186 -25.72 -17.40 -43.08
N PRO A 187 -26.22 -18.08 -42.00
CA PRO A 187 -26.02 -17.99 -40.51
C PRO A 187 -25.83 -19.39 -39.82
N THR A 188 -25.71 -19.54 -38.48
CA THR A 188 -26.84 -19.82 -37.54
C THR A 188 -26.34 -20.05 -36.09
N THR A 189 -27.18 -19.61 -35.15
CA THR A 189 -27.18 -19.59 -33.68
C THR A 189 -27.30 -20.95 -32.98
N GLU A 190 -26.78 -21.08 -31.75
CA GLU A 190 -27.45 -21.89 -30.70
C GLU A 190 -27.08 -21.38 -29.28
N GLU A 191 -28.11 -21.34 -28.43
CA GLU A 191 -28.19 -20.77 -27.08
C GLU A 191 -28.62 -21.89 -26.13
N VAL A 192 -27.94 -22.11 -24.98
CA VAL A 192 -28.57 -22.60 -23.72
C VAL A 192 -27.69 -22.24 -22.51
N ALA A 193 -28.29 -21.68 -21.45
CA ALA A 193 -27.82 -21.61 -20.05
C ALA A 193 -28.89 -22.26 -19.14
N PRO A 194 -28.82 -22.30 -17.79
CA PRO A 194 -27.73 -22.36 -16.79
C PRO A 194 -27.94 -23.50 -15.74
N VAL A 195 -26.96 -23.84 -14.86
CA VAL A 195 -27.24 -24.50 -13.55
C VAL A 195 -26.25 -24.05 -12.45
N SER A 196 -26.81 -23.70 -11.29
CA SER A 196 -26.17 -23.47 -9.99
C SER A 196 -26.26 -24.72 -9.10
N LYS A 197 -25.23 -25.03 -8.30
CA LYS A 197 -25.32 -25.47 -6.89
C LYS A 197 -23.94 -25.64 -6.23
N ALA A 198 -23.91 -25.33 -4.93
CA ALA A 198 -22.75 -25.30 -4.03
C ALA A 198 -22.45 -26.70 -3.39
N PRO A 199 -21.68 -26.76 -2.28
CA PRO A 199 -20.38 -27.43 -2.10
C PRO A 199 -20.47 -28.89 -1.58
N PRO A 200 -19.37 -29.65 -1.47
CA PRO A 200 -19.38 -30.92 -0.75
C PRO A 200 -19.04 -30.75 0.74
N THR A 201 -19.91 -31.31 1.57
CA THR A 201 -19.71 -31.65 2.98
C THR A 201 -19.25 -33.11 3.08
N LEU A 202 -18.27 -33.42 3.94
CA LEU A 202 -18.06 -34.77 4.47
C LEU A 202 -18.21 -34.71 6.00
N VAL A 203 -19.10 -35.54 6.55
CA VAL A 203 -19.38 -35.72 7.98
C VAL A 203 -19.15 -37.19 8.36
N GLY A 204 -18.62 -37.38 9.57
CA GLY A 204 -18.81 -38.56 10.43
C GLY A 204 -17.52 -39.32 10.75
N ASP A 205 -17.20 -39.72 11.97
CA ASP A 205 -17.78 -39.45 13.29
C ASP A 205 -16.80 -39.95 14.39
N GLU A 206 -16.87 -39.33 15.58
CA GLU A 206 -16.55 -39.84 16.94
C GLU A 206 -15.16 -40.37 17.40
N PRO A 207 -14.88 -40.46 18.74
CA PRO A 207 -15.27 -39.57 19.85
C PRO A 207 -14.07 -39.13 20.74
N ALA A 208 -14.38 -38.27 21.72
CA ALA A 208 -13.49 -37.72 22.75
C ALA A 208 -12.88 -38.75 23.72
N PRO A 209 -11.85 -38.32 24.48
CA PRO A 209 -11.93 -38.54 25.93
C PRO A 209 -11.73 -37.25 26.72
N ALA A 210 -12.45 -37.22 27.85
CA ALA A 210 -12.43 -36.22 28.88
C ALA A 210 -11.14 -36.24 29.72
N GLY A 211 -10.81 -35.10 30.30
CA GLY A 211 -10.04 -35.03 31.55
C GLY A 211 -8.75 -34.23 31.49
N ALA A 212 -8.83 -32.90 31.69
CA ALA A 212 -7.78 -32.15 32.38
C ALA A 212 -8.34 -30.83 32.90
N THR A 213 -8.33 -30.73 34.22
CA THR A 213 -8.75 -29.63 35.09
C THR A 213 -8.30 -28.24 34.62
N VAL A 214 -9.28 -27.34 34.45
CA VAL A 214 -9.07 -25.90 34.34
C VAL A 214 -8.67 -25.37 35.72
N LEU A 215 -7.40 -25.00 35.89
CA LEU A 215 -6.96 -24.21 37.03
C LEU A 215 -7.07 -22.72 36.65
N MET A 216 -8.00 -22.02 37.30
CA MET A 216 -8.05 -20.56 37.32
C MET A 216 -6.77 -20.00 37.97
N PRO A 217 -6.25 -18.83 37.56
CA PRO A 217 -5.57 -17.94 38.48
C PRO A 217 -6.50 -16.80 38.89
N ALA A 218 -6.68 -16.69 40.21
CA ALA A 218 -7.33 -15.57 40.88
C ALA A 218 -6.48 -14.28 40.78
N PRO A 219 -7.08 -13.10 40.96
CA PRO A 219 -6.42 -11.81 40.74
C PRO A 219 -5.65 -11.36 41.99
N GLY A 220 -4.45 -10.83 41.82
CA GLY A 220 -3.69 -10.22 42.90
C GLY A 220 -2.19 -10.18 42.65
N GLU A 221 -1.74 -9.07 42.04
CA GLU A 221 -0.63 -8.28 42.56
C GLU A 221 0.73 -8.97 42.77
N GLN A 222 1.66 -8.71 41.84
CA GLN A 222 3.00 -8.24 42.22
C GLN A 222 3.73 -7.62 41.04
N ALA A 223 4.01 -6.33 41.21
CA ALA A 223 4.97 -5.59 40.44
C ALA A 223 6.35 -6.28 40.50
N ALA A 224 6.80 -6.77 39.36
CA ALA A 224 8.21 -6.99 39.10
C ALA A 224 8.73 -5.78 38.33
N ALA A 225 9.18 -4.78 39.08
CA ALA A 225 10.17 -3.83 38.58
C ALA A 225 11.42 -4.64 38.18
N GLY A 226 11.74 -4.67 36.88
CA GLY A 226 12.97 -5.33 36.40
C GLY A 226 12.89 -6.11 35.08
N SER A 227 11.76 -6.11 34.37
CA SER A 227 11.78 -6.51 32.95
C SER A 227 11.86 -5.25 32.11
N LEU A 228 12.97 -5.05 31.39
CA LEU A 228 13.10 -3.98 30.39
C LEU A 228 12.17 -4.20 29.17
N GLY A 229 11.29 -5.21 29.22
CA GLY A 229 10.49 -5.69 28.10
C GLY A 229 9.04 -5.19 28.05
N ALA A 230 8.53 -4.92 26.85
CA ALA A 230 7.09 -4.73 26.67
C ALA A 230 6.37 -6.08 26.89
N VAL A 231 5.38 -6.12 27.78
CA VAL A 231 4.71 -7.35 28.21
C VAL A 231 3.44 -7.58 27.38
N ARG A 232 3.28 -8.82 26.91
CA ARG A 232 2.05 -9.27 26.25
C ARG A 232 0.93 -9.46 27.27
N GLU A 233 -0.20 -8.79 27.08
CA GLU A 233 -1.40 -8.91 27.92
C GLU A 233 -2.60 -9.43 27.10
N THR A 234 -3.56 -10.07 27.78
CA THR A 234 -4.83 -10.46 27.18
C THR A 234 -5.80 -9.29 27.18
N TYR A 235 -6.48 -9.04 26.05
CA TYR A 235 -7.52 -8.03 25.99
C TYR A 235 -8.76 -8.44 26.80
N VAL A 236 -9.24 -7.55 27.68
CA VAL A 236 -10.42 -7.80 28.52
C VAL A 236 -11.55 -6.89 28.06
N VAL A 237 -12.62 -7.49 27.53
CA VAL A 237 -13.82 -6.78 27.10
C VAL A 237 -14.67 -6.39 28.32
N THR A 238 -15.09 -5.13 28.39
CA THR A 238 -16.00 -4.63 29.42
C THR A 238 -17.38 -5.25 29.23
N LYS A 239 -17.86 -5.96 30.26
CA LYS A 239 -19.23 -6.49 30.28
C LYS A 239 -20.17 -5.41 30.80
N LEU A 240 -20.92 -4.80 29.90
CA LEU A 240 -22.00 -3.87 30.25
C LEU A 240 -23.31 -4.62 30.50
N LYS A 241 -24.17 -4.06 31.35
CA LYS A 241 -25.51 -4.60 31.59
C LYS A 241 -26.40 -4.23 30.40
N LEU A 242 -27.00 -5.22 29.76
CA LEU A 242 -28.01 -5.01 28.73
C LEU A 242 -29.19 -4.24 29.30
N ARG A 243 -29.57 -3.16 28.63
CA ARG A 243 -30.71 -2.35 29.05
C ARG A 243 -31.96 -2.73 28.27
N GLN A 244 -33.06 -2.87 28.98
CA GLN A 244 -34.39 -3.01 28.39
C GLN A 244 -35.06 -1.64 28.39
N VAL A 245 -34.75 -0.84 27.38
CA VAL A 245 -35.28 0.51 27.22
C VAL A 245 -35.89 0.63 25.84
N GLU A 246 -37.05 1.29 25.76
CA GLU A 246 -37.79 1.53 24.53
C GLU A 246 -37.66 2.99 24.07
N GLY A 247 -37.63 3.21 22.76
CA GLY A 247 -37.66 4.54 22.15
C GLY A 247 -36.32 5.29 22.22
N ASP A 248 -36.39 6.61 22.40
CA ASP A 248 -35.24 7.53 22.36
C ASP A 248 -34.45 7.60 23.69
N ALA A 249 -34.53 6.58 24.55
CA ALA A 249 -33.88 6.57 25.86
C ALA A 249 -32.36 6.80 25.82
N PHE A 250 -31.70 6.41 24.71
CA PHE A 250 -30.29 6.72 24.46
C PHE A 250 -30.03 8.24 24.43
N TYR A 251 -31.02 9.05 24.07
CA TYR A 251 -30.92 10.49 23.99
C TYR A 251 -31.29 11.22 25.30
N GLU A 252 -31.73 10.50 26.33
CA GLU A 252 -32.23 11.09 27.58
C GLU A 252 -31.35 10.71 28.79
N GLN A 253 -30.63 9.58 28.71
CA GLN A 253 -29.93 8.97 29.85
C GLN A 253 -28.43 9.28 29.89
N ASP A 254 -28.06 10.57 29.94
CA ASP A 254 -26.66 11.03 29.94
C ASP A 254 -25.80 10.45 31.07
N ALA A 255 -26.32 10.44 32.30
CA ALA A 255 -25.57 9.98 33.47
C ALA A 255 -25.15 8.51 33.33
N GLU A 256 -25.98 7.72 32.67
CA GLU A 256 -25.80 6.30 32.48
C GLU A 256 -24.83 6.00 31.34
N LEU A 257 -24.96 6.73 30.23
CA LEU A 257 -23.99 6.68 29.13
C LEU A 257 -22.60 7.10 29.61
N VAL A 258 -22.50 8.18 30.38
CA VAL A 258 -21.24 8.64 30.99
C VAL A 258 -20.63 7.57 31.89
N ALA A 259 -21.45 6.90 32.72
CA ALA A 259 -20.97 5.82 33.58
C ALA A 259 -20.45 4.61 32.78
N ASP A 260 -21.13 4.24 31.69
CA ASP A 260 -20.73 3.13 30.84
C ASP A 260 -19.47 3.48 30.01
N ILE A 261 -19.38 4.69 29.46
CA ILE A 261 -18.18 5.23 28.78
C ILE A 261 -16.98 5.20 29.74
N THR A 262 -17.15 5.72 30.95
CA THR A 262 -16.08 5.75 31.96
C THR A 262 -15.60 4.34 32.31
N ARG A 263 -16.53 3.38 32.44
CA ARG A 263 -16.21 1.98 32.72
C ARG A 263 -15.45 1.33 31.57
N ILE A 264 -15.86 1.58 30.33
CA ILE A 264 -15.17 1.07 29.12
C ILE A 264 -13.75 1.62 29.10
N ILE A 265 -13.56 2.94 29.21
CA ILE A 265 -12.22 3.54 29.14
C ILE A 265 -11.34 3.00 30.27
N HIS A 266 -11.84 2.91 31.50
CA HIS A 266 -11.04 2.39 32.61
C HIS A 266 -10.58 0.94 32.39
N THR A 267 -11.42 0.10 31.79
CA THR A 267 -11.14 -1.35 31.62
C THR A 267 -10.34 -1.63 30.35
N GLU A 268 -10.74 -1.01 29.24
CA GLU A 268 -10.25 -1.30 27.90
C GLU A 268 -9.16 -0.33 27.42
N SER A 269 -8.79 0.69 28.20
CA SER A 269 -7.74 1.66 27.79
C SER A 269 -6.42 1.00 27.37
N PRO A 270 -5.85 1.42 26.22
CA PRO A 270 -6.42 2.37 25.26
C PRO A 270 -7.58 1.79 24.42
N VAL A 271 -8.55 2.63 24.08
CA VAL A 271 -9.73 2.23 23.27
C VAL A 271 -10.00 3.26 22.16
N SER A 272 -10.29 2.80 20.94
CA SER A 272 -10.70 3.68 19.83
C SER A 272 -12.13 4.20 20.05
N MET A 273 -12.44 5.39 19.54
CA MET A 273 -13.81 5.92 19.59
C MET A 273 -14.82 5.01 18.89
N GLU A 274 -14.41 4.38 17.77
CA GLU A 274 -15.24 3.44 17.04
C GLU A 274 -15.55 2.20 17.87
N LEU A 275 -14.53 1.60 18.51
CA LEU A 275 -14.71 0.44 19.37
C LEU A 275 -15.55 0.81 20.60
N LEU A 276 -15.30 1.96 21.23
CA LEU A 276 -16.11 2.44 22.34
C LEU A 276 -17.58 2.59 21.95
N THR A 277 -17.85 3.17 20.78
CA THR A 277 -19.22 3.30 20.25
C THR A 277 -19.85 1.93 20.02
N LYS A 278 -19.12 0.97 19.42
CA LYS A 278 -19.59 -0.42 19.23
C LYS A 278 -19.90 -1.09 20.58
N ARG A 279 -19.04 -0.94 21.58
CA ARG A 279 -19.22 -1.51 22.94
C ARG A 279 -20.44 -0.91 23.62
N LEU A 280 -20.58 0.41 23.55
CA LEU A 280 -21.70 1.13 24.13
C LEU A 280 -23.01 0.65 23.49
N LEU A 281 -23.10 0.62 22.15
CA LEU A 281 -24.30 0.16 21.46
C LEU A 281 -24.64 -1.32 21.70
N GLY A 282 -23.65 -2.17 22.00
CA GLY A 282 -23.90 -3.55 22.44
C GLY A 282 -24.76 -3.66 23.70
N ALA A 283 -24.73 -2.64 24.58
CA ALA A 283 -25.59 -2.56 25.76
C ALA A 283 -26.94 -1.87 25.49
N TRP A 284 -27.11 -1.27 24.31
CA TRP A 284 -28.28 -0.47 23.89
C TRP A 284 -28.88 -1.00 22.57
N PRO A 285 -29.61 -2.14 22.60
CA PRO A 285 -29.96 -2.92 21.40
C PRO A 285 -30.82 -2.17 20.37
N GLN A 286 -31.55 -1.13 20.80
CA GLN A 286 -32.41 -0.33 19.92
C GLN A 286 -31.64 0.74 19.13
N SER A 287 -30.40 1.04 19.55
CA SER A 287 -29.57 2.06 18.92
C SER A 287 -28.60 1.44 17.92
N ARG A 288 -28.41 2.12 16.77
CA ARG A 288 -27.48 1.70 15.71
C ARG A 288 -26.42 2.77 15.49
N VAL A 289 -25.29 2.38 14.92
CA VAL A 289 -24.24 3.32 14.52
C VAL A 289 -24.82 4.24 13.45
N THR A 290 -25.06 5.50 13.82
CA THR A 290 -25.51 6.58 12.93
C THR A 290 -24.68 7.82 13.24
N SER A 291 -24.62 8.78 12.31
CA SER A 291 -23.86 10.02 12.51
C SER A 291 -24.29 10.78 13.77
N ARG A 292 -25.60 10.80 14.06
CA ARG A 292 -26.16 11.43 15.27
C ARG A 292 -25.70 10.74 16.55
N VAL A 293 -25.67 9.40 16.56
CA VAL A 293 -25.19 8.62 17.71
C VAL A 293 -23.69 8.85 17.91
N SER A 294 -22.89 8.79 16.85
CA SER A 294 -21.44 9.05 16.95
C SER A 294 -21.13 10.46 17.44
N GLN A 295 -21.85 11.47 16.92
CA GLN A 295 -21.72 12.86 17.40
C GLN A 295 -22.04 12.96 18.89
N ARG A 296 -23.17 12.37 19.33
CA ARG A 296 -23.55 12.37 20.73
C ARG A 296 -22.53 11.68 21.63
N VAL A 297 -22.01 10.52 21.20
CA VAL A 297 -20.97 9.81 21.96
C VAL A 297 -19.72 10.66 22.10
N ASN A 298 -19.29 11.34 21.02
CA ASN A 298 -18.15 12.27 21.09
C ASN A 298 -18.39 13.39 22.11
N GLU A 299 -19.57 14.03 22.09
CA GLU A 299 -19.92 15.10 23.05
C GLU A 299 -19.90 14.61 24.51
N LEU A 300 -20.34 13.37 24.75
CA LEU A 300 -20.30 12.76 26.09
C LEU A 300 -18.86 12.39 26.50
N VAL A 301 -18.06 11.88 25.57
CA VAL A 301 -16.65 11.57 25.83
C VAL A 301 -15.88 12.85 26.16
N ASP A 302 -16.09 13.95 25.43
CA ASP A 302 -15.45 15.24 25.73
C ASP A 302 -15.76 15.71 27.14
N ARG A 303 -17.01 15.56 27.59
CA ARG A 303 -17.41 15.85 28.98
C ARG A 303 -16.70 14.94 29.98
N VAL A 304 -16.56 13.66 29.68
CA VAL A 304 -15.87 12.70 30.56
C VAL A 304 -14.38 13.03 30.67
N VAL A 305 -13.73 13.32 29.54
CA VAL A 305 -12.31 13.72 29.48
C VAL A 305 -12.06 15.04 30.20
N GLN A 306 -13.00 15.98 30.16
CA GLN A 306 -12.90 17.23 30.92
C GLN A 306 -13.13 17.03 32.43
N ALA A 307 -13.99 16.09 32.82
CA ALA A 307 -14.39 15.88 34.21
C ALA A 307 -13.51 14.87 34.98
N SER A 308 -12.78 14.01 34.27
CA SER A 308 -11.92 12.96 34.83
C SER A 308 -10.49 13.12 34.28
N PRO A 309 -9.46 12.54 34.93
CA PRO A 309 -8.08 12.64 34.43
C PRO A 309 -7.82 11.77 33.19
N MET A 310 -8.83 11.57 32.33
CA MET A 310 -8.69 10.81 31.09
C MET A 310 -8.00 11.66 30.03
N GLU A 311 -7.31 10.99 29.10
CA GLU A 311 -6.55 11.64 28.03
C GLU A 311 -7.10 11.17 26.68
N ALA A 312 -7.18 12.09 25.72
CA ALA A 312 -7.62 11.80 24.35
C ALA A 312 -6.55 12.25 23.38
N GLU A 313 -6.11 11.34 22.50
CA GLU A 313 -5.16 11.63 21.43
C GLU A 313 -5.78 11.21 20.10
N GLY A 314 -6.22 12.19 19.32
CA GLY A 314 -6.97 11.95 18.09
C GLY A 314 -8.26 11.16 18.37
N ASN A 315 -8.34 9.93 17.85
CA ASN A 315 -9.51 9.05 17.98
C ASN A 315 -9.32 7.94 19.03
N VAL A 316 -8.29 8.03 19.88
CA VAL A 316 -7.96 7.04 20.89
C VAL A 316 -8.08 7.65 22.28
N LEU A 317 -8.73 6.91 23.17
CA LEU A 317 -9.02 7.31 24.55
C LEU A 317 -8.17 6.51 25.52
N TYR A 318 -7.57 7.21 26.48
CA TYR A 318 -6.67 6.68 27.48
C TYR A 318 -7.18 7.00 28.88
N ARG A 319 -6.99 6.05 29.80
CA ARG A 319 -7.06 6.34 31.24
C ARG A 319 -5.84 7.17 31.66
N HIS A 320 -5.99 7.94 32.73
CA HIS A 320 -4.87 8.69 33.28
C HIS A 320 -3.65 7.81 33.54
N GLY A 321 -2.46 8.26 33.13
CA GLY A 321 -1.22 7.55 33.40
C GLY A 321 -1.18 6.15 32.79
N ASP A 322 -1.87 5.93 31.65
CA ASP A 322 -1.86 4.61 31.01
C ASP A 322 -0.41 4.15 30.75
N PRO A 323 -0.03 2.93 31.22
CA PRO A 323 1.31 2.38 31.04
C PRO A 323 1.75 2.31 29.58
N LEU A 324 0.82 2.29 28.63
CA LEU A 324 1.14 2.27 27.22
C LEU A 324 1.89 3.52 26.74
N HIS A 325 1.77 4.66 27.43
CA HIS A 325 2.63 5.81 27.17
C HIS A 325 4.12 5.50 27.34
N GLN A 326 4.45 4.49 28.15
CA GLN A 326 5.81 4.01 28.35
C GLN A 326 6.15 2.78 27.47
N LEU A 327 5.22 2.35 26.61
CA LEU A 327 5.32 1.17 25.75
C LEU A 327 5.59 -0.13 26.54
N THR A 328 5.08 -0.23 27.76
CA THR A 328 5.37 -1.37 28.66
C THR A 328 4.46 -2.57 28.43
N ARG A 329 3.39 -2.43 27.64
CA ARG A 329 2.42 -3.50 27.39
C ARG A 329 1.85 -3.43 25.98
N TYR A 330 1.41 -4.58 25.45
CA TYR A 330 0.63 -4.65 24.21
C TYR A 330 -0.39 -5.79 24.30
N ARG A 331 -1.51 -5.67 23.59
CA ARG A 331 -2.62 -6.63 23.59
C ARG A 331 -2.90 -7.12 22.17
N PRO A 332 -2.43 -8.33 21.80
CA PRO A 332 -2.71 -8.94 20.50
C PRO A 332 -4.21 -9.10 20.24
N LEU A 333 -4.60 -9.15 18.96
CA LEU A 333 -5.96 -9.50 18.58
C LEU A 333 -6.17 -11.00 18.83
N THR A 334 -7.17 -11.32 19.63
CA THR A 334 -7.53 -12.71 19.97
C THR A 334 -9.03 -12.88 19.86
N GLU A 335 -9.50 -13.84 19.06
CA GLU A 335 -10.92 -14.16 19.05
C GLU A 335 -11.37 -14.71 20.43
N PRO A 336 -12.51 -14.26 21.00
CA PRO A 336 -13.57 -13.43 20.40
C PRO A 336 -13.59 -11.98 20.93
N ASP A 337 -12.46 -11.27 20.98
CA ASP A 337 -12.39 -9.89 21.47
C ASP A 337 -13.22 -8.89 20.64
N GLY A 338 -13.51 -9.20 19.37
CA GLY A 338 -14.29 -8.36 18.46
C GLY A 338 -13.55 -7.09 18.03
N ARG A 339 -12.22 -7.04 18.18
CA ARG A 339 -11.39 -5.91 17.72
C ARG A 339 -10.99 -6.13 16.27
N GLU A 340 -10.98 -5.07 15.49
CA GLU A 340 -10.36 -5.04 14.17
C GLU A 340 -9.02 -4.30 14.21
N LEU A 341 -8.24 -4.38 13.12
CA LEU A 341 -6.96 -3.68 13.03
C LEU A 341 -7.11 -2.16 13.20
N SER A 342 -8.21 -1.57 12.74
CA SER A 342 -8.51 -0.15 12.91
C SER A 342 -8.73 0.26 14.37
N ASP A 343 -9.06 -0.71 15.24
CA ASP A 343 -9.28 -0.50 16.67
C ASP A 343 -8.00 -0.66 17.50
N VAL A 344 -6.86 -0.92 16.85
CA VAL A 344 -5.56 -1.08 17.51
C VAL A 344 -4.79 0.23 17.44
N PRO A 345 -4.52 0.88 18.59
CA PRO A 345 -3.70 2.09 18.63
C PRO A 345 -2.27 1.84 18.16
N VAL A 346 -1.68 2.83 17.48
CA VAL A 346 -0.28 2.78 17.01
C VAL A 346 0.69 2.53 18.16
N LEU A 347 0.40 3.03 19.37
CA LEU A 347 1.24 2.77 20.55
C LEU A 347 1.25 1.29 20.97
N GLU A 348 0.16 0.53 20.78
CA GLU A 348 0.17 -0.92 21.05
C GLU A 348 1.03 -1.66 20.02
N LEU A 349 0.99 -1.23 18.75
CA LEU A 349 1.88 -1.75 17.71
C LEU A 349 3.34 -1.40 18.00
N ALA A 350 3.61 -0.20 18.50
CA ALA A 350 4.97 0.21 18.90
C ALA A 350 5.48 -0.62 20.08
N ALA A 351 4.64 -0.89 21.08
CA ALA A 351 5.00 -1.76 22.19
C ALA A 351 5.24 -3.21 21.74
N ALA A 352 4.42 -3.74 20.81
CA ALA A 352 4.66 -5.05 20.22
C ALA A 352 5.97 -5.09 19.40
N ALA A 353 6.24 -4.05 18.60
CA ALA A 353 7.50 -3.92 17.86
C ALA A 353 8.71 -3.82 18.81
N LEU A 354 8.57 -3.14 19.94
CA LEU A 354 9.60 -3.10 20.98
C LEU A 354 9.85 -4.47 21.59
N ALA A 355 8.80 -5.25 21.86
CA ALA A 355 8.92 -6.62 22.34
C ALA A 355 9.66 -7.53 21.33
N VAL A 356 9.41 -7.35 20.04
CA VAL A 356 10.13 -8.05 18.97
C VAL A 356 11.61 -7.64 18.95
N LEU A 357 11.92 -6.35 18.97
CA LEU A 357 13.31 -5.86 18.99
C LEU A 357 14.08 -6.30 20.24
N GLN A 358 13.42 -6.54 21.36
CA GLN A 358 14.05 -7.08 22.57
C GLN A 358 14.50 -8.52 22.43
N ARG A 359 13.88 -9.28 21.51
CA ARG A 359 14.24 -10.67 21.22
C ARG A 359 15.35 -10.76 20.19
N ASP A 360 15.22 -9.99 19.10
CA ASP A 360 16.13 -10.08 17.95
C ASP A 360 17.24 -9.01 17.95
N ILE A 361 17.19 -8.03 18.85
CA ILE A 361 18.13 -6.90 19.07
C ILE A 361 18.19 -5.90 17.90
N SER A 362 18.17 -6.39 16.67
CA SER A 362 18.25 -5.62 15.45
C SER A 362 17.48 -6.31 14.34
N LEU A 363 16.57 -5.60 13.69
CA LEU A 363 15.82 -6.11 12.54
C LEU A 363 15.67 -5.04 11.45
N PRO A 364 15.63 -5.42 10.16
CA PRO A 364 15.25 -4.48 9.13
C PRO A 364 13.79 -4.07 9.33
N ARG A 365 13.45 -2.83 8.93
CA ARG A 365 12.12 -2.23 9.16
C ARG A 365 10.96 -3.12 8.71
N GLU A 366 11.09 -3.73 7.53
CA GLU A 366 10.05 -4.62 6.99
C GLU A 366 9.88 -5.92 7.79
N GLU A 367 10.98 -6.48 8.28
CA GLU A 367 10.94 -7.72 9.07
C GLU A 367 10.38 -7.44 10.46
N LEU A 368 10.77 -6.32 11.06
CA LEU A 368 10.16 -5.83 12.28
C LEU A 368 8.64 -5.67 12.11
N ALA A 369 8.17 -5.08 11.00
CA ALA A 369 6.75 -4.93 10.72
C ALA A 369 6.02 -6.29 10.60
N LYS A 370 6.61 -7.27 9.91
CA LYS A 370 6.06 -8.63 9.77
C LYS A 370 5.97 -9.37 11.09
N GLN A 371 7.04 -9.33 11.88
CA GLN A 371 7.08 -9.99 13.17
C GLN A 371 6.14 -9.31 14.18
N THR A 372 6.04 -7.98 14.14
CA THR A 372 5.05 -7.22 14.95
C THR A 372 3.63 -7.64 14.59
N ALA A 373 3.32 -7.81 13.30
CA ALA A 373 2.01 -8.30 12.86
C ALA A 373 1.70 -9.70 13.39
N LEU A 374 2.67 -10.61 13.30
CA LEU A 374 2.53 -11.98 13.83
C LEU A 374 2.33 -11.98 15.35
N GLU A 375 3.11 -11.16 16.06
CA GLU A 375 3.02 -11.01 17.51
C GLU A 375 1.65 -10.46 17.95
N MET A 376 1.05 -9.60 17.13
CA MET A 376 -0.31 -9.08 17.32
C MET A 376 -1.42 -10.04 16.89
N GLY A 377 -1.10 -11.26 16.44
CA GLY A 377 -2.10 -12.27 16.04
C GLY A 377 -2.66 -12.08 14.63
N LEU A 378 -2.04 -11.23 13.81
CA LEU A 378 -2.50 -10.92 12.46
C LEU A 378 -1.85 -11.85 11.43
N SER A 379 -2.65 -12.57 10.65
CA SER A 379 -2.16 -13.55 9.68
C SER A 379 -1.84 -12.96 8.30
N ARG A 380 -2.27 -11.71 8.01
CA ARG A 380 -2.15 -11.07 6.69
C ARG A 380 -1.50 -9.70 6.80
N SER A 381 -0.46 -9.47 6.01
CA SER A 381 0.09 -8.13 5.79
C SER A 381 -0.74 -7.39 4.75
N GLY A 382 -1.40 -6.32 5.18
CA GLY A 382 -2.12 -5.37 4.31
C GLY A 382 -1.40 -4.04 4.22
N LYS A 383 -1.72 -3.23 3.20
CA LYS A 383 -1.14 -1.88 3.05
C LYS A 383 -1.35 -1.02 4.29
N THR A 384 -2.55 -1.08 4.88
CA THR A 384 -2.89 -0.36 6.12
C THR A 384 -2.06 -0.83 7.30
N LEU A 385 -1.85 -2.14 7.46
CA LEU A 385 -1.03 -2.69 8.54
C LEU A 385 0.42 -2.24 8.42
N ASN A 386 0.99 -2.28 7.22
CA ASN A 386 2.36 -1.83 7.00
C ASN A 386 2.51 -0.34 7.34
N GLN A 387 1.56 0.50 6.93
CA GLN A 387 1.55 1.92 7.29
C GLN A 387 1.48 2.15 8.82
N LEU A 388 0.66 1.37 9.53
CA LEU A 388 0.58 1.46 11.00
C LEU A 388 1.85 0.95 11.68
N CYS A 389 2.45 -0.14 11.18
CA CYS A 389 3.74 -0.64 11.67
C CYS A 389 4.86 0.37 11.40
N ASP A 390 4.85 1.05 10.25
CA ASP A 390 5.80 2.11 9.94
C ASP A 390 5.67 3.27 10.92
N GLN A 391 4.45 3.70 11.22
CA GLN A 391 4.20 4.72 12.24
C GLN A 391 4.67 4.26 13.62
N ALA A 392 4.45 2.99 13.97
CA ALA A 392 4.91 2.39 15.21
C ALA A 392 6.45 2.42 15.33
N VAL A 393 7.17 2.15 14.23
CA VAL A 393 8.64 2.27 14.19
C VAL A 393 9.09 3.73 14.38
N GLU A 394 8.44 4.69 13.74
CA GLU A 394 8.73 6.12 13.97
C GLU A 394 8.52 6.53 15.43
N VAL A 395 7.50 5.98 16.10
CA VAL A 395 7.29 6.19 17.55
C VAL A 395 8.49 5.65 18.36
N LEU A 396 9.03 4.47 18.00
CA LEU A 396 10.20 3.92 18.69
C LEU A 396 11.46 4.75 18.48
N LEU A 397 11.68 5.23 17.26
CA LEU A 397 12.83 6.08 16.91
C LEU A 397 12.75 7.44 17.63
N SER A 398 11.58 8.10 17.57
CA SER A 398 11.37 9.41 18.21
C SER A 398 11.46 9.35 19.74
N ARG A 399 11.07 8.23 20.36
CA ARG A 399 11.18 8.01 21.81
C ARG A 399 12.54 7.48 22.25
N GLY A 400 13.51 7.34 21.33
CA GLY A 400 14.86 6.86 21.62
C GLY A 400 14.93 5.43 22.14
N LYS A 401 13.89 4.62 21.90
CA LYS A 401 13.84 3.19 22.25
C LYS A 401 14.51 2.31 21.20
N ALA A 402 14.61 2.82 19.98
CA ALA A 402 15.33 2.21 18.88
C ALA A 402 16.10 3.27 18.09
N ARG A 403 17.09 2.84 17.32
CA ARG A 403 17.86 3.68 16.39
C ARG A 403 17.97 3.03 15.03
N LEU A 404 17.99 3.84 13.98
CA LEU A 404 18.27 3.36 12.63
C LEU A 404 19.79 3.32 12.42
N HIS A 405 20.34 2.15 12.15
CA HIS A 405 21.76 1.95 11.85
C HIS A 405 21.88 1.03 10.62
N GLU A 406 22.50 1.51 9.55
CA GLU A 406 22.74 0.73 8.32
C GLU A 406 21.49 0.05 7.74
N GLY A 407 20.33 0.72 7.82
CA GLY A 407 19.05 0.18 7.34
C GLY A 407 18.36 -0.81 8.30
N GLN A 408 18.95 -1.04 9.48
CA GLN A 408 18.39 -1.86 10.56
C GLN A 408 17.82 -0.97 11.67
N ILE A 409 16.72 -1.40 12.26
CA ILE A 409 16.18 -0.85 13.50
C ILE A 409 16.82 -1.63 14.64
N VAL A 410 17.67 -0.96 15.41
CA VAL A 410 18.45 -1.53 16.51
C VAL A 410 17.88 -1.03 17.83
N LEU A 411 17.67 -1.95 18.78
CA LEU A 411 17.29 -1.61 20.15
C LEU A 411 18.37 -0.73 20.81
N VAL A 412 17.95 0.29 21.57
CA VAL A 412 18.84 1.23 22.28
C VAL A 412 18.97 0.87 23.75
#